data_AF-A0A836SA79-F1
#
_entry.id   AF-A0A836SA79-F1
#
_cell.length_a   1.000
_cell.length_b   1.000
_cell.length_c   1.000
_cell.angle_alpha   90.00
_cell.angle_beta   90.00
_cell.angle_gamma   90.00
#
_symmetry.space_group_name_H-M   'P 1'
#
loop_
_entity.id
_entity.type
_entity.pdbx_description
1 polymer ?
#
loop_
_entity_poly.entity_id
_entity_poly.type
_entity_poly.pdbx_seq_one_letter_code
_entity_poly.pdbx_strand_id
1 'polypeptide(L)'
;MLQQQKIETQVDSSEWQTLIANVNAHSQQSQSAAEQFAQQLHLDHDAYENGQIITDCANWAPHLYTVIDKQTQLAHNIAMLLYPIEGEDDLVSSSVIETVHQKTVRYILYRRLLVSLRRAYRQQITPPPKVFTPYQQARLTGDRAMYYQLQQIDDMPDAIINPVPMPVDVAPLQELLPFFDFLRSNQPIIDRENESLSFMRGTFFNDGRMDLCKQVVGPPWITDLMDSLVNNQHIKHFLLGNNIVDLAGAKAIADFISHPHQSQIETWYLAGNRIDAQGIELISKALQNEQHCKALWLKRNPLKAKGAKHLGQLLAQNQCLEILDLHNTGLLDDGIAYLFDGLKDNRSLDLLYIDANGISSRGAQSIADYFSHLAKLNEPGISSLFCGINRLGTRKK
;
A
#
# COMPACT_ATOMS: atom_id res chain seq x y z
N MET A 1 13.55 -31.94 34.21
CA MET A 1 12.50 -30.92 34.42
C MET A 1 13.20 -29.58 34.58
N LEU A 2 13.35 -28.81 33.51
CA LEU A 2 13.74 -27.41 33.57
C LEU A 2 12.59 -26.64 32.90
N GLN A 3 11.80 -25.93 33.71
CA GLN A 3 10.81 -24.98 33.21
C GLN A 3 11.58 -23.85 32.52
N GLN A 4 11.52 -23.78 31.20
CA GLN A 4 11.89 -22.57 30.47
C GLN A 4 10.94 -21.45 30.93
N GLN A 5 11.45 -20.52 31.75
CA GLN A 5 10.76 -19.28 32.05
C GLN A 5 10.64 -18.52 30.72
N LYS A 6 9.43 -18.46 30.17
CA LYS A 6 9.14 -17.63 28.99
C LYS A 6 9.18 -16.18 29.42
N ILE A 7 9.80 -15.35 28.59
CA ILE A 7 9.97 -13.93 28.87
C ILE A 7 8.66 -13.23 28.47
N GLU A 8 8.05 -12.50 29.42
CA GLU A 8 7.00 -11.52 29.10
C GLU A 8 7.66 -10.38 28.33
N THR A 9 7.06 -9.95 27.22
CA THR A 9 7.64 -8.94 26.32
C THR A 9 7.88 -7.61 27.03
N GLN A 10 9.04 -7.43 27.65
CA GLN A 10 9.63 -6.12 27.88
C GLN A 10 10.39 -5.74 26.62
N VAL A 11 9.76 -4.88 25.84
CA VAL A 11 10.31 -4.27 24.64
C VAL A 11 11.35 -3.27 25.08
N ASP A 12 12.62 -3.66 25.04
CA ASP A 12 13.74 -2.70 25.07
C ASP A 12 14.41 -2.70 23.70
N SER A 13 13.65 -2.29 22.68
CA SER A 13 14.06 -2.33 21.26
C SER A 13 14.37 -0.94 20.69
N SER A 14 14.54 0.09 21.52
CA SER A 14 14.87 1.44 21.05
C SER A 14 16.35 1.59 20.71
N GLU A 15 17.23 0.79 21.30
CA GLU A 15 18.68 0.90 21.14
C GLU A 15 19.13 0.48 19.74
N TRP A 16 18.76 -0.72 19.27
CA TRP A 16 19.12 -1.20 17.92
C TRP A 16 18.53 -0.34 16.80
N GLN A 17 17.31 0.16 16.98
CA GLN A 17 16.69 1.10 16.04
C GLN A 17 17.48 2.40 15.94
N THR A 18 17.87 2.95 17.09
CA THR A 18 18.64 4.19 17.18
C THR A 18 20.05 3.98 16.61
N LEU A 19 20.65 2.82 16.86
CA LEU A 19 21.95 2.43 16.30
C LEU A 19 21.88 2.42 14.78
N ILE A 20 20.88 1.77 14.18
CA ILE A 20 20.71 1.74 12.71
C ILE A 20 20.42 3.13 12.15
N ALA A 21 19.56 3.92 12.81
CA ALA A 21 19.20 5.27 12.36
C ALA A 21 20.39 6.25 12.35
N ASN A 22 21.36 6.04 13.24
CA ASN A 22 22.56 6.87 13.34
C ASN A 22 23.68 6.45 12.38
N VAL A 23 23.55 5.34 11.66
CA VAL A 23 24.55 4.90 10.68
C VAL A 23 24.37 5.66 9.37
N ASN A 24 25.24 6.64 9.13
CA ASN A 24 25.42 7.27 7.83
C ASN A 24 26.62 6.65 7.09
N ALA A 25 26.84 7.01 5.82
CA ALA A 25 27.95 6.52 4.98
C ALA A 25 29.38 6.88 5.50
N HIS A 26 29.52 7.36 6.74
CA HIS A 26 30.81 7.56 7.41
C HIS A 26 31.28 6.25 8.05
N SER A 27 32.52 5.85 7.75
CA SER A 27 33.08 4.54 8.13
C SER A 27 33.10 4.29 9.63
N GLN A 28 33.37 5.31 10.46
CA GLN A 28 33.60 5.11 11.90
C GLN A 28 32.31 4.76 12.67
N GLN A 29 31.17 5.35 12.31
CA GLN A 29 29.88 5.03 12.94
C GLN A 29 29.32 3.70 12.46
N SER A 30 29.45 3.40 11.15
CA SER A 30 29.07 2.10 10.59
C SER A 30 29.90 0.96 11.20
N GLN A 31 31.20 1.17 11.38
CA GLN A 31 32.09 0.20 12.02
C GLN A 31 31.71 -0.04 13.49
N SER A 32 31.51 1.02 14.28
CA SER A 32 31.11 0.88 15.68
C SER A 32 29.75 0.17 15.83
N ALA A 33 28.79 0.47 14.95
CA ALA A 33 27.51 -0.23 14.93
C ALA A 33 27.68 -1.71 14.54
N ALA A 34 28.55 -2.00 13.57
CA ALA A 34 28.84 -3.38 13.16
C ALA A 34 29.47 -4.19 14.31
N GLU A 35 30.38 -3.59 15.07
CA GLU A 35 31.01 -4.20 16.25
C GLU A 35 30.00 -4.53 17.33
N GLN A 36 29.09 -3.60 17.65
CA GLN A 36 28.04 -3.83 18.65
C GLN A 36 27.08 -4.97 18.23
N PHE A 37 26.64 -4.98 16.97
CA PHE A 37 25.83 -6.07 16.43
C PHE A 37 26.58 -7.41 16.45
N ALA A 38 27.83 -7.43 15.99
CA ALA A 38 28.63 -8.66 15.96
C ALA A 38 28.86 -9.21 17.38
N GLN A 39 29.20 -8.34 18.34
CA GLN A 39 29.40 -8.72 19.73
C GLN A 39 28.12 -9.32 20.32
N GLN A 40 26.97 -8.65 20.18
CA GLN A 40 25.72 -9.16 20.75
C GLN A 40 25.24 -10.43 20.05
N LEU A 41 25.39 -10.55 18.73
CA LEU A 41 25.04 -11.77 18.00
C LEU A 41 25.91 -12.96 18.40
N HIS A 42 27.18 -12.73 18.74
CA HIS A 42 28.07 -13.76 19.27
C HIS A 42 27.61 -14.21 20.66
N LEU A 43 27.31 -13.27 21.56
CA LEU A 43 26.75 -13.56 22.88
C LEU A 43 25.43 -14.32 22.81
N ASP A 44 24.52 -13.91 21.91
CA ASP A 44 23.25 -14.60 21.67
C ASP A 44 23.48 -16.02 21.10
N HIS A 45 24.50 -16.22 20.26
CA HIS A 45 24.85 -17.54 19.75
C HIS A 45 25.32 -18.47 20.87
N ASP A 46 26.27 -18.02 21.69
CA ASP A 46 26.78 -18.80 22.82
C ASP A 46 25.68 -19.09 23.84
N ALA A 47 24.84 -18.09 24.15
CA ALA A 47 23.70 -18.28 25.03
C ALA A 47 22.72 -19.30 24.45
N TYR A 48 22.42 -19.26 23.14
CA TYR A 48 21.55 -20.23 22.48
C TYR A 48 22.11 -21.67 22.56
N GLU A 49 23.40 -21.87 22.26
CA GLU A 49 24.04 -23.19 22.34
C GLU A 49 24.05 -23.75 23.78
N ASN A 50 24.15 -22.87 24.78
CA ASN A 50 24.07 -23.23 26.19
C ASN A 50 22.63 -23.33 26.75
N GLY A 51 21.61 -23.20 25.90
CA GLY A 51 20.20 -23.27 26.31
C GLY A 51 19.74 -22.10 27.19
N GLN A 52 20.44 -20.97 27.14
CA GLN A 52 20.13 -19.73 27.86
C GLN A 52 19.19 -18.82 27.06
N ILE A 53 18.72 -17.78 27.74
CA ILE A 53 17.91 -16.71 27.14
C ILE A 53 18.79 -15.86 26.22
N ILE A 54 18.25 -15.44 25.08
CA ILE A 54 18.94 -14.59 24.10
C ILE A 54 18.17 -13.28 23.88
N THR A 55 18.85 -12.26 23.35
CA THR A 55 18.23 -10.96 23.08
C THR A 55 17.46 -10.92 21.76
N ASP A 56 16.82 -9.79 21.46
CA ASP A 56 16.12 -9.54 20.20
C ASP A 56 17.05 -9.01 19.08
N CYS A 57 18.36 -8.89 19.34
CA CYS A 57 19.36 -8.31 18.45
C CYS A 57 19.27 -8.85 17.01
N ALA A 58 19.08 -10.17 16.86
CA ALA A 58 18.97 -10.79 15.54
C ALA A 58 17.77 -10.28 14.72
N ASN A 59 16.68 -9.84 15.35
CA ASN A 59 15.52 -9.26 14.66
C ASN A 59 15.84 -7.89 14.05
N TRP A 60 16.76 -7.15 14.65
CA TRP A 60 17.19 -5.82 14.20
C TRP A 60 18.39 -5.86 13.27
N ALA A 61 19.21 -6.90 13.34
CA ALA A 61 20.40 -7.05 12.51
C ALA A 61 20.07 -6.90 11.00
N PRO A 62 20.80 -6.03 10.26
CA PRO A 62 20.47 -5.69 8.88
C PRO A 62 20.65 -6.87 7.93
N HIS A 63 19.79 -6.93 6.93
CA HIS A 63 19.90 -7.93 5.87
C HIS A 63 20.86 -7.48 4.77
N LEU A 64 21.66 -8.42 4.29
CA LEU A 64 22.51 -8.24 3.12
C LEU A 64 21.69 -7.79 1.90
N TYR A 65 22.21 -6.79 1.18
CA TYR A 65 21.64 -6.19 -0.03
C TYR A 65 20.35 -5.36 0.15
N THR A 66 19.97 -5.05 1.39
CA THR A 66 18.93 -4.04 1.65
C THR A 66 19.42 -2.64 1.31
N VAL A 67 18.52 -1.65 1.24
CA VAL A 67 18.88 -0.24 0.99
C VAL A 67 19.92 0.24 2.01
N ILE A 68 19.68 -0.02 3.29
CA ILE A 68 20.60 0.32 4.38
C ILE A 68 21.97 -0.31 4.15
N ASP A 69 22.03 -1.61 3.88
CA ASP A 69 23.29 -2.30 3.67
C ASP A 69 24.03 -1.85 2.40
N LYS A 70 23.29 -1.58 1.31
CA LYS A 70 23.89 -1.01 0.07
C LYS A 70 24.53 0.35 0.33
N GLN A 71 23.94 1.16 1.21
CA GLN A 71 24.44 2.50 1.55
C GLN A 71 25.58 2.48 2.58
N THR A 72 25.54 1.56 3.54
CA THR A 72 26.38 1.62 4.75
C THR A 72 27.37 0.47 4.87
N GLN A 73 27.19 -0.60 4.09
CA GLN A 73 27.89 -1.89 4.20
C GLN A 73 27.75 -2.56 5.58
N LEU A 74 26.78 -2.15 6.40
CA LEU A 74 26.65 -2.58 7.79
C LEU A 74 26.49 -4.10 7.92
N ALA A 75 25.66 -4.74 7.09
CA ALA A 75 25.47 -6.20 7.17
C ALA A 75 26.71 -6.96 6.66
N HIS A 76 27.41 -6.41 5.67
CA HIS A 76 28.68 -6.96 5.20
C HIS A 76 29.76 -6.88 6.30
N ASN A 77 29.86 -5.75 7.01
CA ASN A 77 30.82 -5.56 8.09
C ASN A 77 30.54 -6.48 9.28
N ILE A 78 29.27 -6.62 9.71
CA ILE A 78 28.88 -7.56 10.77
C ILE A 78 29.30 -9.00 10.41
N ALA A 79 29.04 -9.42 9.16
CA ALA A 79 29.39 -10.76 8.71
C ALA A 79 30.91 -11.01 8.69
N MET A 80 31.72 -9.97 8.41
CA MET A 80 33.19 -10.07 8.46
C MET A 80 33.70 -10.18 9.90
N LEU A 81 33.11 -9.42 10.84
CA LEU A 81 33.47 -9.45 12.26
C LEU A 81 33.08 -10.77 12.94
N LEU A 82 31.94 -11.36 12.58
CA LEU A 82 31.47 -12.63 13.16
C LEU A 82 32.27 -13.85 12.67
N TYR A 83 32.81 -13.79 11.45
CA TYR A 83 33.49 -14.90 10.81
C TYR A 83 34.84 -14.47 10.23
N PRO A 84 35.81 -14.07 11.08
CA PRO A 84 37.14 -13.69 10.64
C PRO A 84 37.86 -14.87 9.98
N ILE A 85 38.85 -14.58 9.12
CA ILE A 85 39.70 -15.60 8.49
C ILE A 85 40.97 -15.67 9.35
N GLU A 86 41.35 -16.87 9.77
CA GLU A 86 42.60 -17.07 10.52
C GLU A 86 43.81 -16.62 9.68
N GLY A 87 44.61 -15.70 10.21
CA GLY A 87 45.85 -15.21 9.58
C GLY A 87 45.97 -13.68 9.36
N GLU A 88 45.06 -12.85 9.88
CA GLU A 88 45.12 -11.38 9.75
C GLU A 88 46.05 -10.68 10.77
N ASP A 89 46.46 -11.36 11.86
CA ASP A 89 47.21 -10.73 12.96
C ASP A 89 48.75 -10.86 12.88
N ASP A 90 49.30 -11.64 11.94
CA ASP A 90 50.76 -11.77 11.77
C ASP A 90 51.29 -10.83 10.66
N LEU A 91 52.05 -9.83 11.11
CA LEU A 91 52.58 -8.69 10.37
C LEU A 91 53.44 -9.02 9.13
N VAL A 92 53.27 -8.17 8.10
CA VAL A 92 54.19 -7.82 7.00
C VAL A 92 54.31 -8.85 5.86
N SER A 93 54.00 -8.37 4.64
CA SER A 93 54.29 -9.01 3.34
C SER A 93 53.42 -10.21 2.95
N SER A 94 52.24 -9.95 2.38
CA SER A 94 51.88 -10.38 1.02
C SER A 94 50.38 -10.14 0.79
N SER A 95 50.04 -9.68 -0.41
CA SER A 95 48.67 -9.50 -0.86
C SER A 95 47.92 -10.84 -0.88
N VAL A 96 47.26 -11.19 0.23
CA VAL A 96 46.27 -12.26 0.21
C VAL A 96 45.03 -11.69 -0.48
N ILE A 97 44.87 -12.06 -1.75
CA ILE A 97 43.64 -11.77 -2.50
C ILE A 97 42.53 -12.55 -1.78
N GLU A 98 41.74 -11.85 -0.97
CA GLU A 98 40.54 -12.39 -0.36
C GLU A 98 39.64 -12.93 -1.48
N THR A 99 39.49 -14.25 -1.55
CA THR A 99 38.77 -14.85 -2.67
C THR A 99 37.28 -14.55 -2.54
N VAL A 100 36.59 -14.28 -3.66
CA VAL A 100 35.13 -14.08 -3.71
C VAL A 100 34.38 -15.20 -2.97
N HIS A 101 34.93 -16.41 -2.98
CA HIS A 101 34.40 -17.57 -2.28
C HIS A 101 34.37 -17.39 -0.75
N GLN A 102 35.44 -16.88 -0.14
CA GLN A 102 35.52 -16.68 1.32
C GLN A 102 34.50 -15.65 1.81
N LYS A 103 34.34 -14.53 1.10
CA LYS A 103 33.28 -13.53 1.39
C LYS A 103 31.89 -14.15 1.31
N THR A 104 31.65 -14.93 0.26
CA THR A 104 30.36 -15.61 0.05
C THR A 104 30.03 -16.55 1.21
N VAL A 105 31.02 -17.29 1.74
CA VAL A 105 30.83 -18.19 2.88
C VAL A 105 30.43 -17.41 4.13
N ARG A 106 31.12 -16.32 4.48
CA ARG A 106 30.80 -15.45 5.63
C ARG A 106 29.36 -14.94 5.57
N TYR A 107 28.94 -14.47 4.41
CA TYR A 107 27.58 -13.95 4.18
C TYR A 107 26.50 -15.02 4.34
N ILE A 108 26.79 -16.25 3.91
CA ILE A 108 25.89 -17.39 4.10
C ILE A 108 25.79 -17.75 5.59
N LEU A 109 26.91 -17.79 6.30
CA LEU A 109 26.94 -18.11 7.73
C LEU A 109 26.18 -17.06 8.55
N TYR A 110 26.40 -15.77 8.28
CA TYR A 110 25.65 -14.68 8.90
C TYR A 110 24.14 -14.82 8.70
N ARG A 111 23.68 -15.07 7.47
CA ARG A 111 22.24 -15.31 7.20
C ARG A 111 21.71 -16.50 7.98
N ARG A 112 22.47 -17.59 8.09
CA ARG A 112 22.07 -18.78 8.84
C ARG A 112 21.96 -18.50 10.34
N LEU A 113 22.93 -17.77 10.90
CA LEU A 113 22.92 -17.36 12.31
C LEU A 113 21.69 -16.49 12.63
N LEU A 114 21.38 -15.50 11.78
CA LEU A 114 20.18 -14.69 11.99
C LEU A 114 18.91 -15.53 11.98
N VAL A 115 18.81 -16.51 11.06
CA VAL A 115 17.64 -17.40 10.99
C VAL A 115 17.51 -18.27 12.25
N SER A 116 18.62 -18.83 12.76
CA SER A 116 18.60 -19.66 13.97
C SER A 116 18.23 -18.84 15.20
N LEU A 117 18.89 -17.70 15.41
CA LEU A 117 18.65 -16.84 16.57
C LEU A 117 17.24 -16.25 16.58
N ARG A 118 16.72 -15.77 15.43
CA ARG A 118 15.33 -15.29 15.34
C ARG A 118 14.32 -16.39 15.66
N ARG A 119 14.59 -17.63 15.24
CA ARG A 119 13.73 -18.76 15.55
C ARG A 119 13.78 -19.09 17.04
N ALA A 120 14.97 -19.13 17.63
CA ALA A 120 15.18 -19.38 19.05
C ALA A 120 14.49 -18.32 19.91
N TYR A 121 14.69 -17.03 19.60
CA TYR A 121 14.07 -15.91 20.30
C TYR A 121 12.53 -16.00 20.26
N ARG A 122 11.94 -16.31 19.10
CA ARG A 122 10.48 -16.53 18.99
C ARG A 122 9.95 -17.68 19.84
N GLN A 123 10.77 -18.69 20.14
CA GLN A 123 10.38 -19.80 21.01
C GLN A 123 10.45 -19.42 22.50
N GLN A 124 11.26 -18.43 22.86
CA GLN A 124 11.42 -17.92 24.23
C GLN A 124 10.32 -16.91 24.62
N ILE A 125 9.75 -16.21 23.64
CA ILE A 125 8.64 -15.27 23.87
C ILE A 125 7.30 -16.00 23.92
N THR A 126 6.44 -15.59 24.85
CA THR A 126 5.01 -15.92 24.77
C THR A 126 4.36 -14.98 23.75
N PRO A 127 3.85 -15.48 22.60
CA PRO A 127 3.15 -14.61 21.66
C PRO A 127 1.97 -13.94 22.39
N PRO A 128 1.65 -12.68 22.08
CA PRO A 128 0.50 -12.02 22.70
C PRO A 128 -0.74 -12.89 22.51
N PRO A 129 -1.62 -12.97 23.53
CA PRO A 129 -2.84 -13.75 23.41
C PRO A 129 -3.59 -13.30 22.16
N LYS A 130 -4.06 -14.27 21.35
CA LYS A 130 -4.88 -13.96 20.18
C LYS A 130 -6.14 -13.25 20.68
N VAL A 131 -6.23 -11.95 20.43
CA VAL A 131 -7.42 -11.16 20.73
C VAL A 131 -8.44 -11.49 19.65
N PHE A 132 -9.42 -12.31 20.01
CA PHE A 132 -10.56 -12.57 19.14
C PHE A 132 -11.57 -11.44 19.28
N THR A 133 -12.05 -10.91 18.15
CA THR A 133 -13.19 -10.00 18.18
C THR A 133 -14.42 -10.72 18.76
N PRO A 134 -15.40 -9.99 19.33
CA PRO A 134 -16.65 -10.59 19.79
C PRO A 134 -17.30 -11.49 18.72
N TYR A 135 -17.23 -11.09 17.44
CA TYR A 135 -17.71 -11.91 16.31
C TYR A 135 -16.92 -13.20 16.13
N GLN A 136 -15.59 -13.13 16.21
CA GLN A 136 -14.74 -14.32 16.13
C GLN A 136 -15.00 -15.24 17.32
N GLN A 137 -15.16 -14.70 18.53
CA GLN A 137 -15.52 -15.48 19.71
C GLN A 137 -16.88 -16.16 19.56
N ALA A 138 -17.92 -15.43 19.15
CA ALA A 138 -19.25 -15.99 18.91
C ALA A 138 -19.21 -17.12 17.87
N ARG A 139 -18.43 -16.95 16.79
CA ARG A 139 -18.27 -17.98 15.75
C ARG A 139 -17.49 -19.20 16.25
N LEU A 140 -16.41 -18.99 17.01
CA LEU A 140 -15.56 -20.06 17.53
C LEU A 140 -16.26 -20.89 18.60
N THR A 141 -17.06 -20.23 19.46
CA THR A 141 -17.82 -20.88 20.54
C THR A 141 -19.17 -21.43 20.08
N GLY A 142 -19.64 -21.03 18.89
CA GLY A 142 -20.96 -21.38 18.39
C GLY A 142 -22.10 -20.62 19.09
N ASP A 143 -21.80 -19.56 19.84
CA ASP A 143 -22.79 -18.72 20.51
C ASP A 143 -23.61 -17.90 19.49
N ARG A 144 -24.73 -18.49 19.06
CA ARG A 144 -25.64 -17.87 18.11
C ARG A 144 -26.35 -16.64 18.70
N ALA A 145 -26.62 -16.61 20.00
CA ALA A 145 -27.31 -15.49 20.62
C ALA A 145 -26.41 -14.24 20.59
N MET A 146 -25.15 -14.39 21.01
CA MET A 146 -24.14 -13.36 20.88
C MET A 146 -23.94 -12.95 19.41
N TYR A 147 -23.83 -13.91 18.49
CA TYR A 147 -23.68 -13.62 17.06
C TYR A 147 -24.81 -12.74 16.52
N TYR A 148 -26.07 -13.06 16.81
CA TYR A 148 -27.22 -12.25 16.37
C TYR A 148 -27.28 -10.89 17.06
N GLN A 149 -26.91 -10.79 18.33
CA GLN A 149 -26.82 -9.50 19.02
C GLN A 149 -25.77 -8.59 18.37
N LEU A 150 -24.59 -9.14 18.05
CA LEU A 150 -23.52 -8.41 17.38
C LEU A 150 -23.89 -7.96 15.96
N GLN A 151 -24.80 -8.67 15.27
CA GLN A 151 -25.36 -8.25 13.97
C GLN A 151 -26.21 -6.98 14.05
N GLN A 152 -26.77 -6.70 15.23
CA GLN A 152 -27.63 -5.54 15.47
C GLN A 152 -26.86 -4.30 15.94
N ILE A 153 -25.55 -4.38 16.17
CA ILE A 153 -24.74 -3.22 16.57
C ILE A 153 -24.54 -2.31 15.35
N ASP A 154 -25.23 -1.18 15.30
CA ASP A 154 -25.10 -0.24 14.17
C ASP A 154 -23.72 0.45 14.14
N ASP A 155 -23.04 0.56 15.27
CA ASP A 155 -21.71 1.16 15.36
C ASP A 155 -20.66 0.33 14.62
N MET A 156 -20.05 0.92 13.58
CA MET A 156 -18.90 0.32 12.93
C MET A 156 -17.61 0.63 13.71
N PRO A 157 -16.73 -0.35 13.93
CA PRO A 157 -15.44 -0.11 14.58
C PRO A 157 -14.60 0.94 13.85
N ASP A 158 -13.85 1.73 14.61
CA ASP A 158 -12.96 2.76 14.07
C ASP A 158 -11.95 2.19 13.07
N ALA A 159 -11.43 0.97 13.30
CA ALA A 159 -10.54 0.30 12.35
C ALA A 159 -11.15 0.03 10.96
N ILE A 160 -12.49 0.02 10.85
CA ILE A 160 -13.21 -0.09 9.58
C ILE A 160 -13.46 1.30 8.97
N ILE A 161 -13.84 2.29 9.80
CA ILE A 161 -14.17 3.65 9.34
C ILE A 161 -12.90 4.45 8.99
N ASN A 162 -11.85 4.26 9.77
CA ASN A 162 -10.57 4.96 9.73
C ASN A 162 -9.42 3.94 9.71
N PRO A 163 -9.31 3.10 8.68
CA PRO A 163 -8.26 2.11 8.60
C PRO A 163 -6.88 2.78 8.54
N VAL A 164 -5.96 2.34 9.40
CA VAL A 164 -4.57 2.79 9.36
C VAL A 164 -3.84 2.07 8.22
N PRO A 165 -3.28 2.81 7.25
CA PRO A 165 -2.55 2.20 6.15
C PRO A 165 -1.19 1.67 6.62
N MET A 166 -0.77 0.51 6.10
CA MET A 166 0.56 -0.03 6.35
C MET A 166 1.66 0.96 5.88
N PRO A 167 2.72 1.16 6.67
CA PRO A 167 3.89 1.90 6.21
C PRO A 167 4.58 1.14 5.08
N VAL A 168 5.02 1.86 4.07
CA VAL A 168 5.85 1.36 2.96
C VAL A 168 6.82 2.46 2.55
N ASP A 169 7.98 2.06 2.05
CA ASP A 169 9.02 2.99 1.63
C ASP A 169 8.72 3.52 0.22
N VAL A 170 8.86 4.83 0.05
CA VAL A 170 8.74 5.48 -1.26
C VAL A 170 9.86 4.99 -2.18
N ALA A 171 9.54 4.76 -3.45
CA ALA A 171 10.53 4.34 -4.43
C ALA A 171 11.62 5.41 -4.60
N PRO A 172 12.89 5.02 -4.74
CA PRO A 172 13.95 5.94 -5.14
C PRO A 172 13.64 6.53 -6.52
N LEU A 173 13.80 7.84 -6.67
CA LEU A 173 13.49 8.55 -7.93
C LEU A 173 14.26 7.94 -9.12
N GLN A 174 15.51 7.53 -8.93
CA GLN A 174 16.35 6.97 -10.00
C GLN A 174 15.77 5.69 -10.62
N GLU A 175 14.95 4.94 -9.88
CA GLU A 175 14.28 3.74 -10.38
C GLU A 175 13.02 4.09 -11.20
N LEU A 176 12.45 5.29 -11.01
CA LEU A 176 11.26 5.80 -11.71
C LEU A 176 11.62 6.62 -12.96
N LEU A 177 12.74 7.34 -12.93
CA LEU A 177 13.16 8.26 -14.01
C LEU A 177 13.15 7.63 -15.40
N PRO A 178 13.65 6.40 -15.64
CA PRO A 178 13.62 5.80 -16.97
C PRO A 178 12.21 5.72 -17.56
N PHE A 179 11.20 5.47 -16.72
CA PHE A 179 9.82 5.42 -17.14
C PHE A 179 9.24 6.82 -17.38
N PHE A 180 9.53 7.78 -16.49
CA PHE A 180 9.08 9.17 -16.66
C PHE A 180 9.69 9.80 -17.93
N ASP A 181 10.95 9.54 -18.21
CA ASP A 181 11.63 10.03 -19.41
C ASP A 181 11.04 9.41 -20.68
N PHE A 182 10.68 8.13 -20.64
CA PHE A 182 9.94 7.48 -21.71
C PHE A 182 8.57 8.15 -21.93
N LEU A 183 7.79 8.39 -20.87
CA LEU A 183 6.49 9.06 -21.00
C LEU A 183 6.64 10.46 -21.61
N ARG A 184 7.67 11.21 -21.19
CA ARG A 184 7.96 12.56 -21.70
C ARG A 184 8.37 12.56 -23.17
N SER A 185 9.00 11.48 -23.64
CA SER A 185 9.45 11.36 -25.03
C SER A 185 8.30 11.28 -26.05
N ASN A 186 7.08 10.97 -25.58
CA ASN A 186 5.87 10.82 -26.39
C ASN A 186 6.10 9.98 -27.67
N GLN A 187 6.90 8.90 -27.55
CA GLN A 187 7.17 8.02 -28.67
C GLN A 187 6.08 6.94 -28.77
N PRO A 188 5.59 6.62 -29.98
CA PRO A 188 4.74 5.46 -30.18
C PRO A 188 5.55 4.17 -30.00
N ILE A 189 4.90 3.07 -29.62
CA ILE A 189 5.57 1.75 -29.65
C ILE A 189 5.72 1.35 -31.12
N ILE A 190 6.98 1.26 -31.56
CA ILE A 190 7.34 0.86 -32.93
C ILE A 190 7.41 -0.67 -33.05
N ASP A 191 7.63 -1.36 -31.94
CA ASP A 191 7.82 -2.81 -31.92
C ASP A 191 6.48 -3.55 -31.86
N ARG A 192 6.05 -4.08 -33.02
CA ARG A 192 4.79 -4.83 -33.15
C ARG A 192 4.86 -6.26 -32.58
N GLU A 193 6.05 -6.75 -32.21
CA GLU A 193 6.21 -8.12 -31.68
C GLU A 193 6.01 -8.18 -30.16
N ASN A 194 6.31 -7.10 -29.45
CA ASN A 194 6.18 -7.04 -27.99
C ASN A 194 4.87 -6.35 -27.56
N GLU A 195 4.09 -6.98 -26.68
CA GLU A 195 2.82 -6.45 -26.18
C GLU A 195 2.99 -5.27 -25.20
N SER A 196 4.19 -5.10 -24.64
CA SER A 196 4.50 -4.06 -23.65
C SER A 196 5.99 -3.73 -23.58
N LEU A 197 6.30 -2.52 -23.11
CA LEU A 197 7.63 -2.04 -22.73
C LEU A 197 7.72 -1.98 -21.20
N SER A 198 8.63 -2.76 -20.62
CA SER A 198 8.82 -2.82 -19.16
C SER A 198 10.10 -2.11 -18.73
N PHE A 199 10.01 -1.40 -17.62
CA PHE A 199 11.09 -0.64 -16.99
C PHE A 199 11.39 -1.23 -15.61
N MET A 200 12.42 -0.72 -14.94
CA MET A 200 12.68 -1.09 -13.53
C MET A 200 11.43 -0.84 -12.67
N ARG A 201 10.74 0.27 -12.92
CA ARG A 201 9.42 0.55 -12.37
C ARG A 201 8.48 0.98 -13.47
N GLY A 202 7.42 0.20 -13.62
CA GLY A 202 6.32 0.49 -14.51
C GLY A 202 6.43 -0.19 -15.86
N THR A 203 5.28 -0.25 -16.52
CA THR A 203 5.10 -0.90 -17.81
C THR A 203 4.17 -0.05 -18.66
N PHE A 204 4.47 0.04 -19.95
CA PHE A 204 3.60 0.66 -20.95
C PHE A 204 3.16 -0.38 -21.97
N PHE A 205 1.86 -0.42 -22.30
CA PHE A 205 1.25 -1.42 -23.18
C PHE A 205 0.83 -0.81 -24.51
N ASN A 206 0.75 -1.64 -25.55
CA ASN A 206 0.38 -1.21 -26.91
C ASN A 206 -1.03 -0.62 -27.02
N ASP A 207 -1.91 -0.90 -26.06
CA ASP A 207 -3.25 -0.34 -25.99
C ASP A 207 -3.32 1.02 -25.28
N GLY A 208 -2.18 1.62 -24.93
CA GLY A 208 -2.12 2.92 -24.27
C GLY A 208 -2.29 2.85 -22.74
N ARG A 209 -2.26 1.65 -22.14
CA ARG A 209 -2.17 1.51 -20.68
C ARG A 209 -0.76 1.82 -20.20
N MET A 210 -0.64 2.70 -19.21
CA MET A 210 0.53 2.75 -18.34
C MET A 210 0.20 2.11 -16.99
N ASP A 211 1.09 1.29 -16.45
CA ASP A 211 0.93 0.63 -15.15
C ASP A 211 2.10 0.96 -14.23
N LEU A 212 1.80 1.66 -13.14
CA LEU A 212 2.67 1.92 -12.00
C LEU A 212 2.04 1.40 -10.69
N CYS A 213 1.18 0.38 -10.76
CA CYS A 213 0.56 -0.18 -9.57
C CYS A 213 1.61 -0.74 -8.60
N LYS A 214 1.46 -0.40 -7.31
CA LYS A 214 2.32 -0.84 -6.20
C LYS A 214 3.80 -0.45 -6.38
N GLN A 215 4.07 0.58 -7.17
CA GLN A 215 5.43 1.11 -7.37
C GLN A 215 5.83 2.14 -6.32
N VAL A 216 4.90 2.53 -5.44
CA VAL A 216 5.11 3.49 -4.35
C VAL A 216 5.73 4.79 -4.86
N VAL A 217 5.13 5.34 -5.92
CA VAL A 217 5.48 6.68 -6.46
C VAL A 217 5.46 7.73 -5.35
N GLY A 218 4.45 7.66 -4.47
CA GLY A 218 4.34 8.49 -3.29
C GLY A 218 4.13 9.98 -3.58
N PRO A 219 3.95 10.78 -2.53
CA PRO A 219 3.76 12.23 -2.66
C PRO A 219 4.97 12.97 -3.28
N PRO A 220 6.23 12.55 -3.06
CA PRO A 220 7.38 13.24 -3.66
C PRO A 220 7.41 13.25 -5.19
N TRP A 221 6.95 12.17 -5.85
CA TRP A 221 7.20 11.96 -7.28
C TRP A 221 5.94 11.99 -8.15
N ILE A 222 4.76 12.14 -7.54
CA ILE A 222 3.50 12.18 -8.30
C ILE A 222 3.45 13.39 -9.24
N THR A 223 3.99 14.54 -8.84
CA THR A 223 4.07 15.72 -9.69
C THR A 223 4.97 15.44 -10.90
N ASP A 224 6.16 14.89 -10.70
CA ASP A 224 7.07 14.51 -11.79
C ASP A 224 6.44 13.52 -12.76
N LEU A 225 5.66 12.56 -12.26
CA LEU A 225 4.88 11.64 -13.08
C LEU A 225 3.83 12.39 -13.90
N MET A 226 3.03 13.27 -13.29
CA MET A 226 2.02 14.03 -14.03
C MET A 226 2.65 14.95 -15.07
N ASP A 227 3.78 15.60 -14.75
CA ASP A 227 4.53 16.46 -15.67
C ASP A 227 5.09 15.67 -16.86
N SER A 228 5.46 14.40 -16.66
CA SER A 228 5.91 13.53 -17.76
C SER A 228 4.81 13.21 -18.79
N LEU A 229 3.54 13.37 -18.40
CA LEU A 229 2.38 13.05 -19.23
C LEU A 229 1.83 14.25 -20.00
N VAL A 230 2.27 15.46 -19.68
CA VAL A 230 1.72 16.73 -20.19
C VAL A 230 1.63 16.77 -21.73
N ASN A 231 2.63 16.22 -22.42
CA ASN A 231 2.66 16.17 -23.89
C ASN A 231 2.39 14.76 -24.43
N ASN A 232 2.04 13.81 -23.57
CA ASN A 232 1.86 12.42 -23.97
C ASN A 232 0.46 12.22 -24.57
N GLN A 233 0.41 11.78 -25.82
CA GLN A 233 -0.84 11.54 -26.57
C GLN A 233 -1.17 10.05 -26.71
N HIS A 234 -0.37 9.19 -26.09
CA HIS A 234 -0.46 7.75 -26.22
C HIS A 234 -1.08 7.08 -24.99
N ILE A 235 -1.06 7.74 -23.82
CA ILE A 235 -1.72 7.22 -22.63
C ILE A 235 -3.23 7.39 -22.74
N LYS A 236 -3.93 6.26 -22.66
CA LYS A 236 -5.40 6.17 -22.56
C LYS A 236 -5.85 5.68 -21.19
N HIS A 237 -5.03 4.88 -20.52
CA HIS A 237 -5.39 4.31 -19.24
C HIS A 237 -4.24 4.49 -18.24
N PHE A 238 -4.53 5.21 -17.16
CA PHE A 238 -3.59 5.55 -16.12
C PHE A 238 -3.80 4.64 -14.91
N LEU A 239 -2.94 3.62 -14.75
CA LEU A 239 -3.03 2.68 -13.64
C LEU A 239 -1.99 3.03 -12.56
N LEU A 240 -2.49 3.60 -11.47
CA LEU A 240 -1.67 4.05 -10.34
C LEU A 240 -2.18 3.47 -9.01
N GLY A 241 -2.58 2.21 -8.98
CA GLY A 241 -3.09 1.59 -7.76
C GLY A 241 -2.01 1.42 -6.67
N ASN A 242 -2.34 1.71 -5.41
CA ASN A 242 -1.46 1.50 -4.25
C ASN A 242 -0.13 2.25 -4.30
N ASN A 243 -0.16 3.56 -4.57
CA ASN A 243 1.02 4.42 -4.65
C ASN A 243 1.12 5.50 -3.56
N ILE A 244 0.11 5.65 -2.70
CA ILE A 244 0.09 6.62 -1.60
C ILE A 244 0.25 8.06 -2.09
N VAL A 245 -0.48 8.44 -3.13
CA VAL A 245 -0.34 9.79 -3.69
C VAL A 245 -0.98 10.88 -2.82
N ASP A 246 -1.88 10.52 -1.90
CA ASP A 246 -2.54 11.41 -0.93
C ASP A 246 -3.24 12.65 -1.53
N LEU A 247 -3.45 13.69 -0.73
CA LEU A 247 -4.05 14.95 -1.16
C LEU A 247 -3.17 15.69 -2.19
N ALA A 248 -1.85 15.70 -2.01
CA ALA A 248 -0.93 16.39 -2.91
C ALA A 248 -0.98 15.76 -4.30
N GLY A 249 -1.00 14.44 -4.38
CA GLY A 249 -1.14 13.73 -5.64
C GLY A 249 -2.53 13.84 -6.25
N ALA A 250 -3.59 13.85 -5.43
CA ALA A 250 -4.94 14.16 -5.93
C ALA A 250 -4.99 15.55 -6.57
N LYS A 251 -4.31 16.54 -5.98
CA LYS A 251 -4.16 17.88 -6.56
C LYS A 251 -3.37 17.83 -7.87
N ALA A 252 -2.23 17.16 -7.92
CA ALA A 252 -1.43 17.04 -9.15
C ALA A 252 -2.23 16.39 -10.30
N ILE A 253 -3.01 15.35 -9.99
CA ILE A 253 -3.91 14.71 -10.96
C ILE A 253 -5.02 15.66 -11.40
N ALA A 254 -5.66 16.38 -10.47
CA ALA A 254 -6.70 17.35 -10.80
C ALA A 254 -6.18 18.52 -11.64
N ASP A 255 -4.99 19.02 -11.35
CA ASP A 255 -4.31 20.07 -12.10
C ASP A 255 -3.99 19.59 -13.53
N PHE A 256 -3.53 18.34 -13.68
CA PHE A 256 -3.26 17.73 -14.99
C PHE A 256 -4.53 17.51 -15.83
N ILE A 257 -5.62 17.05 -15.21
CA ILE A 257 -6.92 16.88 -15.88
C ILE A 257 -7.46 18.24 -16.33
N SER A 258 -7.24 19.27 -15.52
CA SER A 258 -7.66 20.63 -15.83
C SER A 258 -6.89 21.21 -17.02
N HIS A 259 -7.49 22.20 -17.70
CA HIS A 259 -6.88 22.89 -18.85
C HIS A 259 -5.50 23.47 -18.49
N PRO A 260 -4.50 23.44 -19.40
CA PRO A 260 -4.66 23.47 -20.86
C PRO A 260 -4.45 22.16 -21.63
N HIS A 261 -4.07 21.06 -20.98
CA HIS A 261 -3.57 19.86 -21.70
C HIS A 261 -4.65 18.96 -22.30
N GLN A 262 -5.92 19.20 -21.96
CA GLN A 262 -7.07 18.38 -22.40
C GLN A 262 -6.75 16.88 -22.37
N SER A 263 -6.60 16.35 -21.16
CA SER A 263 -6.26 14.94 -20.95
C SER A 263 -7.10 14.03 -21.84
N GLN A 264 -6.42 13.15 -22.58
CA GLN A 264 -7.05 12.12 -23.42
C GLN A 264 -7.21 10.78 -22.66
N ILE A 265 -7.03 10.80 -21.34
CA ILE A 265 -7.05 9.61 -20.51
C ILE A 265 -8.50 9.19 -20.26
N GLU A 266 -8.87 8.06 -20.84
CA GLU A 266 -10.19 7.44 -20.76
C GLU A 266 -10.39 6.70 -19.44
N THR A 267 -9.33 6.20 -18.81
CA THR A 267 -9.41 5.44 -17.55
C THR A 267 -8.43 5.93 -16.50
N TRP A 268 -8.96 6.32 -15.35
CA TRP A 268 -8.20 6.68 -14.16
C TRP A 268 -8.35 5.59 -13.10
N TYR A 269 -7.33 4.75 -12.96
CA TYR A 269 -7.28 3.72 -11.94
C TYR A 269 -6.43 4.18 -10.74
N LEU A 270 -7.10 4.74 -9.74
CA LEU A 270 -6.52 5.43 -8.59
C LEU A 270 -6.76 4.68 -7.27
N ALA A 271 -6.91 3.37 -7.33
CA ALA A 271 -7.23 2.52 -6.19
C ALA A 271 -6.19 2.61 -5.05
N GLY A 272 -6.62 2.70 -3.79
CA GLY A 272 -5.73 2.51 -2.64
C GLY A 272 -4.62 3.56 -2.49
N ASN A 273 -4.95 4.83 -2.74
CA ASN A 273 -3.99 5.92 -2.85
C ASN A 273 -4.04 6.94 -1.70
N ARG A 274 -4.84 6.67 -0.68
CA ARG A 274 -5.13 7.61 0.44
C ARG A 274 -5.74 8.94 -0.03
N ILE A 275 -6.48 8.91 -1.14
CA ILE A 275 -7.28 10.05 -1.59
C ILE A 275 -8.46 10.18 -0.61
N ASP A 276 -8.55 11.30 0.09
CA ASP A 276 -9.63 11.54 1.04
C ASP A 276 -10.75 12.41 0.42
N ALA A 277 -11.67 12.89 1.26
CA ALA A 277 -12.75 13.76 0.83
C ALA A 277 -12.27 15.07 0.16
N GLN A 278 -11.14 15.64 0.58
CA GLN A 278 -10.58 16.85 -0.02
C GLN A 278 -9.91 16.54 -1.37
N GLY A 279 -9.16 15.44 -1.43
CA GLY A 279 -8.51 15.01 -2.68
C GLY A 279 -9.53 14.71 -3.77
N ILE A 280 -10.61 13.98 -3.45
CA ILE A 280 -11.63 13.67 -4.44
C ILE A 280 -12.47 14.88 -4.85
N GLU A 281 -12.60 15.90 -3.98
CA GLU A 281 -13.24 17.17 -4.36
C GLU A 281 -12.51 17.84 -5.52
N LEU A 282 -11.17 17.85 -5.49
CA LEU A 282 -10.33 18.44 -6.53
C LEU A 282 -10.48 17.68 -7.86
N ILE A 283 -10.36 16.35 -7.83
CA ILE A 283 -10.51 15.50 -9.01
C ILE A 283 -11.93 15.62 -9.58
N SER A 284 -12.95 15.63 -8.71
CA SER A 284 -14.35 15.78 -9.13
C SER A 284 -14.57 17.11 -9.86
N LYS A 285 -14.04 18.22 -9.35
CA LYS A 285 -14.12 19.53 -10.01
C LYS A 285 -13.42 19.54 -11.37
N ALA A 286 -12.25 18.92 -11.47
CA ALA A 286 -11.52 18.82 -12.73
C ALA A 286 -12.30 18.02 -13.79
N LEU A 287 -12.99 16.96 -13.37
CA LEU A 287 -13.78 16.10 -14.26
C LEU A 287 -15.16 16.65 -14.64
N GLN A 288 -15.70 17.67 -13.95
CA GLN A 288 -17.08 18.15 -14.18
C GLN A 288 -17.38 18.47 -15.66
N ASN A 289 -16.43 19.12 -16.35
CA ASN A 289 -16.59 19.51 -17.75
C ASN A 289 -15.70 18.69 -18.72
N GLU A 290 -14.97 17.70 -18.19
CA GLU A 290 -14.10 16.82 -18.96
C GLU A 290 -14.94 15.77 -19.71
N GLN A 291 -14.57 15.43 -20.94
CA GLN A 291 -15.38 14.64 -21.87
C GLN A 291 -14.68 13.38 -22.42
N HIS A 292 -13.53 12.97 -21.86
CA HIS A 292 -12.80 11.77 -22.28
C HIS A 292 -12.82 10.67 -21.22
N CYS A 293 -12.84 11.00 -19.94
CA CYS A 293 -12.83 10.04 -18.84
C CYS A 293 -14.11 9.20 -18.82
N LYS A 294 -13.97 7.92 -19.20
CA LYS A 294 -15.04 6.93 -19.21
C LYS A 294 -15.08 6.08 -17.95
N ALA A 295 -13.94 5.88 -17.29
CA ALA A 295 -13.86 4.99 -16.13
C ALA A 295 -13.00 5.57 -15.01
N LEU A 296 -13.58 5.70 -13.82
CA LEU A 296 -12.93 6.21 -12.62
C LEU A 296 -12.95 5.17 -11.51
N TRP A 297 -11.78 4.64 -11.14
CA TRP A 297 -11.65 3.59 -10.14
C TRP A 297 -10.98 4.11 -8.88
N LEU A 298 -11.75 4.23 -7.80
CA LEU A 298 -11.34 4.86 -6.54
C LEU A 298 -11.37 3.90 -5.36
N LYS A 299 -11.56 2.59 -5.59
CA LYS A 299 -11.65 1.59 -4.52
C LYS A 299 -10.55 1.73 -3.48
N ARG A 300 -10.88 1.49 -2.21
CA ARG A 300 -9.94 1.54 -1.08
C ARG A 300 -9.31 2.92 -0.83
N ASN A 301 -10.00 4.01 -1.16
CA ASN A 301 -9.64 5.37 -0.77
C ASN A 301 -10.59 5.87 0.34
N PRO A 302 -10.12 6.58 1.37
CA PRO A 302 -10.95 7.04 2.49
C PRO A 302 -11.81 8.27 2.12
N LEU A 303 -12.67 8.14 1.11
CA LEU A 303 -13.51 9.23 0.59
C LEU A 303 -14.54 9.69 1.62
N LYS A 304 -15.12 8.74 2.36
CA LYS A 304 -16.19 8.94 3.33
C LYS A 304 -17.45 9.57 2.71
N ALA A 305 -18.47 9.82 3.53
CA ALA A 305 -19.72 10.45 3.07
C ALA A 305 -19.50 11.81 2.39
N LYS A 306 -18.53 12.61 2.85
CA LYS A 306 -18.21 13.91 2.25
C LYS A 306 -17.63 13.76 0.83
N GLY A 307 -16.76 12.78 0.59
CA GLY A 307 -16.26 12.50 -0.75
C GLY A 307 -17.36 12.06 -1.71
N ALA A 308 -18.29 11.22 -1.25
CA ALA A 308 -19.47 10.85 -2.06
C ALA A 308 -20.37 12.04 -2.41
N LYS A 309 -20.46 13.06 -1.55
CA LYS A 309 -21.16 14.30 -1.88
C LYS A 309 -20.55 15.01 -3.10
N HIS A 310 -19.22 15.08 -3.16
CA HIS A 310 -18.52 15.68 -4.30
C HIS A 310 -18.68 14.84 -5.58
N LEU A 311 -18.67 13.51 -5.44
CA LEU A 311 -18.96 12.61 -6.56
C LEU A 311 -20.40 12.71 -7.06
N GLY A 312 -21.39 12.86 -6.17
CA GLY A 312 -22.77 13.12 -6.56
C GLY A 312 -22.90 14.42 -7.36
N GLN A 313 -22.21 15.48 -6.94
CA GLN A 313 -22.15 16.74 -7.69
C GLN A 313 -21.48 16.59 -9.06
N LEU A 314 -20.41 15.79 -9.16
CA LEU A 314 -19.80 15.43 -10.43
C LEU A 314 -20.80 14.71 -11.33
N LEU A 315 -21.49 13.68 -10.84
CA LEU A 315 -22.42 12.88 -11.63
C LEU A 315 -23.62 13.69 -12.13
N ALA A 316 -24.11 14.66 -11.35
CA ALA A 316 -25.20 15.53 -11.77
C ALA A 316 -24.84 16.41 -12.99
N GLN A 317 -23.54 16.62 -13.27
CA GLN A 317 -23.06 17.53 -14.32
C GLN A 317 -22.35 16.80 -15.46
N ASN A 318 -21.46 15.86 -15.13
CA ASN A 318 -20.68 15.11 -16.10
C ASN A 318 -21.55 14.05 -16.78
N GLN A 319 -21.65 14.10 -18.10
CA GLN A 319 -22.42 13.14 -18.92
C GLN A 319 -21.49 12.25 -19.78
N CYS A 320 -20.26 12.03 -19.32
CA CYS A 320 -19.26 11.23 -20.04
C CYS A 320 -18.84 9.97 -19.28
N LEU A 321 -18.76 10.03 -17.94
CA LEU A 321 -18.34 8.92 -17.11
C LEU A 321 -19.34 7.78 -17.18
N GLU A 322 -18.85 6.58 -17.51
CA GLU A 322 -19.64 5.36 -17.71
C GLU A 322 -19.45 4.35 -16.57
N ILE A 323 -18.25 4.31 -15.97
CA ILE A 323 -17.88 3.36 -14.91
C ILE A 323 -17.34 4.11 -13.69
N LEU A 324 -17.89 3.81 -12.51
CA LEU A 324 -17.43 4.35 -11.23
C LEU A 324 -17.27 3.23 -10.20
N ASP A 325 -16.04 3.02 -9.71
CA ASP A 325 -15.75 2.06 -8.65
C ASP A 325 -15.43 2.76 -7.32
N LEU A 326 -16.33 2.60 -6.35
CA LEU A 326 -16.24 3.10 -4.98
C LEU A 326 -16.18 1.98 -3.94
N HIS A 327 -15.76 0.77 -4.33
CA HIS A 327 -15.63 -0.38 -3.44
C HIS A 327 -14.75 -0.03 -2.23
N ASN A 328 -15.31 -0.21 -1.03
CA ASN A 328 -14.63 0.07 0.25
C ASN A 328 -14.03 1.48 0.31
N THR A 329 -14.88 2.50 0.29
CA THR A 329 -14.48 3.92 0.38
C THR A 329 -15.10 4.65 1.57
N GLY A 330 -15.79 3.91 2.44
CA GLY A 330 -16.35 4.41 3.70
C GLY A 330 -17.58 5.32 3.51
N LEU A 331 -18.37 5.12 2.44
CA LEU A 331 -19.46 6.04 2.11
C LEU A 331 -20.56 6.09 3.18
N LEU A 332 -20.90 4.94 3.78
CA LEU A 332 -22.04 4.77 4.67
C LEU A 332 -23.36 5.22 4.03
N ASP A 333 -24.47 5.20 4.78
CA ASP A 333 -25.77 5.56 4.22
C ASP A 333 -25.84 7.00 3.71
N ASP A 334 -25.22 7.94 4.44
CA ASP A 334 -25.28 9.36 4.08
C ASP A 334 -24.53 9.62 2.76
N GLY A 335 -23.38 8.96 2.55
CA GLY A 335 -22.65 9.02 1.29
C GLY A 335 -23.45 8.43 0.14
N ILE A 336 -24.12 7.29 0.36
CA ILE A 336 -25.02 6.70 -0.64
C ILE A 336 -26.16 7.62 -0.99
N ALA A 337 -26.78 8.29 0.00
CA ALA A 337 -27.84 9.25 -0.25
C ALA A 337 -27.37 10.39 -1.18
N TYR A 338 -26.21 10.99 -0.91
CA TYR A 338 -25.67 12.05 -1.77
C TYR A 338 -25.33 11.55 -3.18
N LEU A 339 -24.72 10.38 -3.29
CA LEU A 339 -24.30 9.80 -4.57
C LEU A 339 -25.51 9.53 -5.47
N PHE A 340 -26.54 8.88 -4.94
CA PHE A 340 -27.75 8.52 -5.70
C PHE A 340 -28.66 9.71 -5.97
N ASP A 341 -28.61 10.77 -5.16
CA ASP A 341 -29.31 12.01 -5.46
C ASP A 341 -28.76 12.68 -6.73
N GLY A 342 -27.42 12.81 -6.83
CA GLY A 342 -26.78 13.35 -8.03
C GLY A 342 -26.93 12.46 -9.27
N LEU A 343 -27.06 11.14 -9.08
CA LEU A 343 -27.24 10.19 -10.17
C LEU A 343 -28.60 10.34 -10.88
N LYS A 344 -29.60 10.96 -10.25
CA LYS A 344 -30.93 11.17 -10.86
C LYS A 344 -30.88 11.99 -12.15
N ASP A 345 -29.91 12.89 -12.28
CA ASP A 345 -29.72 13.76 -13.44
C ASP A 345 -28.68 13.20 -14.44
N ASN A 346 -28.05 12.07 -14.11
CA ASN A 346 -27.01 11.46 -14.94
C ASN A 346 -27.58 10.42 -15.91
N ARG A 347 -27.14 10.45 -17.17
CA ARG A 347 -27.55 9.49 -18.21
C ARG A 347 -26.38 8.75 -18.86
N SER A 348 -25.16 8.95 -18.37
CA SER A 348 -23.94 8.34 -18.92
C SER A 348 -23.43 7.17 -18.10
N LEU A 349 -23.58 7.22 -16.76
CA LEU A 349 -23.09 6.19 -15.86
C LEU A 349 -23.92 4.94 -16.06
N ASP A 350 -23.24 3.85 -16.37
CA ASP A 350 -23.85 2.55 -16.62
C ASP A 350 -23.54 1.57 -15.49
N LEU A 351 -22.31 1.63 -14.95
CA LEU A 351 -21.76 0.61 -14.08
C LEU A 351 -21.17 1.21 -12.79
N LEU A 352 -21.79 0.87 -11.65
CA LEU A 352 -21.47 1.42 -10.34
C LEU A 352 -21.12 0.32 -9.33
N TYR A 353 -19.91 0.40 -8.74
CA TYR A 353 -19.51 -0.44 -7.61
C TYR A 353 -19.54 0.35 -6.30
N ILE A 354 -20.30 -0.12 -5.32
CA ILE A 354 -20.43 0.44 -3.97
C ILE A 354 -20.35 -0.64 -2.89
N ASP A 355 -19.76 -1.79 -3.21
CA ASP A 355 -19.53 -2.88 -2.26
C ASP A 355 -18.71 -2.42 -1.04
N ALA A 356 -18.92 -3.09 0.09
CA ALA A 356 -18.14 -2.89 1.32
C ALA A 356 -18.12 -1.43 1.84
N ASN A 357 -19.24 -0.72 1.75
CA ASN A 357 -19.37 0.66 2.21
C ASN A 357 -20.21 0.83 3.49
N GLY A 358 -20.53 -0.27 4.18
CA GLY A 358 -21.32 -0.22 5.40
C GLY A 358 -22.78 0.22 5.19
N ILE A 359 -23.31 0.01 3.97
CA ILE A 359 -24.67 0.43 3.60
C ILE A 359 -25.68 -0.39 4.41
N SER A 360 -26.52 0.28 5.16
CA SER A 360 -27.61 -0.31 5.94
C SER A 360 -28.92 -0.31 5.16
N SER A 361 -30.01 -0.76 5.78
CA SER A 361 -31.36 -0.61 5.23
C SER A 361 -31.73 0.86 4.90
N ARG A 362 -31.17 1.84 5.61
CA ARG A 362 -31.38 3.27 5.32
C ARG A 362 -30.73 3.68 4.01
N GLY A 363 -29.46 3.31 3.78
CA GLY A 363 -28.80 3.58 2.50
C GLY A 363 -29.44 2.81 1.34
N ALA A 364 -29.95 1.59 1.60
CA ALA A 364 -30.71 0.83 0.62
C ALA A 364 -32.00 1.54 0.17
N GLN A 365 -32.66 2.27 1.08
CA GLN A 365 -33.83 3.09 0.74
C GLN A 365 -33.47 4.18 -0.29
N SER A 366 -32.33 4.86 -0.14
CA SER A 366 -31.86 5.86 -1.12
C SER A 366 -31.65 5.26 -2.51
N ILE A 367 -31.13 4.02 -2.58
CA ILE A 367 -30.98 3.28 -3.84
C ILE A 367 -32.35 2.97 -4.45
N ALA A 368 -33.29 2.50 -3.63
CA ALA A 368 -34.65 2.19 -4.07
C ALA A 368 -35.40 3.44 -4.56
N ASP A 369 -35.20 4.58 -3.91
CA ASP A 369 -35.81 5.86 -4.27
C ASP A 369 -35.32 6.35 -5.63
N TYR A 370 -34.03 6.17 -5.95
CA TYR A 370 -33.47 6.46 -7.28
C TYR A 370 -34.15 5.65 -8.39
N PHE A 371 -34.24 4.32 -8.24
CA PHE A 371 -34.91 3.49 -9.25
C PHE A 371 -36.40 3.79 -9.35
N SER A 372 -37.05 4.10 -8.21
CA SER A 372 -38.46 4.51 -8.19
C SER A 372 -38.67 5.84 -8.90
N HIS A 373 -37.72 6.77 -8.79
CA HIS A 373 -37.75 8.05 -9.49
C HIS A 373 -37.62 7.85 -11.01
N LEU A 374 -36.64 7.07 -11.47
CA LEU A 374 -36.47 6.75 -12.88
C LEU A 374 -37.68 6.04 -13.48
N ALA A 375 -38.25 5.07 -12.75
CA ALA A 375 -39.45 4.35 -13.20
C ALA A 375 -40.67 5.28 -13.34
N LYS A 376 -40.82 6.27 -12.46
CA LYS A 376 -41.89 7.28 -12.54
C LYS A 376 -41.74 8.20 -13.76
N LEU A 377 -40.50 8.54 -14.12
CA LEU A 377 -40.20 9.41 -15.25
C LEU A 377 -40.02 8.65 -16.58
N ASN A 378 -39.97 7.32 -16.54
CA ASN A 378 -39.64 6.46 -17.68
C ASN A 378 -38.28 6.82 -18.30
N GLU A 379 -37.29 7.06 -17.44
CA GLU A 379 -35.93 7.43 -17.84
C GLU A 379 -34.94 6.28 -17.61
N PRO A 380 -33.90 6.16 -18.46
CA PRO A 380 -32.83 5.21 -18.21
C PRO A 380 -31.92 5.71 -17.07
N GLY A 381 -31.21 4.76 -16.47
CA GLY A 381 -30.16 5.01 -15.48
C GLY A 381 -29.09 3.92 -15.57
N ILE A 382 -28.39 3.68 -14.46
CA ILE A 382 -27.38 2.61 -14.40
C ILE A 382 -28.01 1.24 -14.73
N SER A 383 -27.32 0.43 -15.53
CA SER A 383 -27.73 -0.95 -15.82
C SER A 383 -27.15 -1.96 -14.83
N SER A 384 -26.02 -1.61 -14.19
CA SER A 384 -25.22 -2.53 -13.39
C SER A 384 -24.84 -1.92 -12.05
N LEU A 385 -25.34 -2.51 -10.96
CA LEU A 385 -25.07 -2.08 -9.59
C LEU A 385 -24.48 -3.23 -8.75
N PHE A 386 -23.26 -3.04 -8.26
CA PHE A 386 -22.59 -3.95 -7.35
C PHE A 386 -22.60 -3.35 -5.95
N CYS A 387 -23.28 -4.01 -5.00
CA CYS A 387 -23.50 -3.51 -3.64
C CYS A 387 -23.32 -4.60 -2.58
N GLY A 388 -22.51 -5.62 -2.86
CA GLY A 388 -22.20 -6.71 -1.96
C GLY A 388 -21.41 -6.28 -0.72
N ILE A 389 -21.29 -7.19 0.24
CA ILE A 389 -20.50 -6.97 1.47
C ILE A 389 -20.99 -5.72 2.25
N ASN A 390 -22.30 -5.48 2.22
CA ASN A 390 -22.97 -4.40 2.94
C ASN A 390 -23.97 -4.95 3.97
N ARG A 391 -24.46 -4.08 4.84
CA ARG A 391 -25.38 -4.39 5.94
C ARG A 391 -26.85 -4.19 5.54
N LEU A 392 -27.21 -4.61 4.31
CA LEU A 392 -28.55 -4.39 3.73
C LEU A 392 -29.67 -5.13 4.48
N GLY A 393 -29.31 -5.96 5.46
CA GLY A 393 -30.21 -6.76 6.27
C GLY A 393 -30.47 -8.13 5.69
N THR A 394 -31.10 -8.99 6.48
CA THR A 394 -31.66 -10.27 6.02
C THR A 394 -33.16 -10.13 5.89
N ARG A 395 -33.79 -10.96 5.04
CA ARG A 395 -35.25 -11.02 4.95
C ARG A 395 -35.80 -11.34 6.35
N LYS A 396 -36.45 -10.37 6.99
CA LYS A 396 -37.21 -10.62 8.22
C LYS A 396 -38.23 -11.72 7.89
N LYS A 397 -38.16 -12.84 8.61
CA LYS A 397 -39.17 -13.89 8.55
C LYS A 397 -40.46 -13.43 9.20
#